data_AF-A0A1I1APM7-F1
#
_entry.id   AF-A0A1I1APM7-F1
#
_cell.length_a   1.000
_cell.length_b   1.000
_cell.length_c   1.000
_cell.angle_alpha   90.00
_cell.angle_beta   90.00
_cell.angle_gamma   90.00
#
_symmetry.space_group_name_H-M   'P 1'
#
loop_
_entity.id
_entity.type
_entity.pdbx_description
1 polymer ?
#
loop_
_entity_poly.entity_id
_entity_poly.type
_entity_poly.pdbx_seq_one_letter_code
_entity_poly.pdbx_strand_id
1 'polypeptide(L)'
;MKRMWPEEFDYVLENAEEVTLEAPAFVGKDGLQHDAINRKALKIRIAEQDFQRIWPLAEARYRLGGKFAGKAVTLIANNPHYHSWHPADGGTADAASDGGVRPTTKYVIAHFLLDDVRDAAVAA
;
A
#
# COMPACT_ATOMS: atom_id res chain seq x y z
N MET A 1 3.42 20.46 5.08
CA MET A 1 4.83 19.99 5.02
C MET A 1 4.91 18.79 4.09
N LYS A 2 5.82 18.80 3.11
CA LYS A 2 6.06 17.66 2.20
C LYS A 2 6.76 16.57 3.03
N ARG A 3 6.11 15.42 3.26
CA ARG A 3 6.76 14.26 3.92
C ARG A 3 7.37 13.37 2.82
N MET A 4 8.64 13.04 2.98
CA MET A 4 9.37 12.11 2.11
C MET A 4 9.19 10.70 2.63
N TRP A 5 9.07 9.73 1.72
CA TRP A 5 9.07 8.32 2.10
C TRP A 5 10.36 7.98 2.85
N PRO A 6 10.30 7.24 3.98
CA PRO A 6 11.48 6.93 4.75
C PRO A 6 12.37 5.92 4.02
N GLU A 7 13.64 6.28 3.81
CA GLU A 7 14.61 5.47 3.06
C GLU A 7 14.79 4.06 3.64
N GLU A 8 14.61 3.90 4.96
CA GLU A 8 14.68 2.58 5.62
C GLU A 8 13.63 1.58 5.12
N PHE A 9 12.55 2.06 4.48
CA PHE A 9 11.47 1.24 3.93
C PHE A 9 11.46 1.21 2.40
N ASP A 10 12.51 1.69 1.72
CA ASP A 10 12.57 1.65 0.24
C ASP A 10 12.44 0.22 -0.30
N TYR A 11 12.98 -0.77 0.42
CA TYR A 11 12.90 -2.19 0.07
C TYR A 11 11.47 -2.70 -0.11
N VAL A 12 10.52 -2.08 0.59
CA VAL A 12 9.09 -2.42 0.51
C VAL A 12 8.52 -2.16 -0.90
N LEU A 13 9.05 -1.13 -1.58
CA LEU A 13 8.55 -0.70 -2.89
C LEU A 13 9.39 -1.25 -4.06
N GLU A 14 10.47 -1.99 -3.79
CA GLU A 14 11.34 -2.55 -4.82
C GLU A 14 10.57 -3.51 -5.74
N ASN A 15 9.80 -4.42 -5.14
CA ASN A 15 9.00 -5.44 -5.84
C ASN A 15 7.51 -5.07 -5.95
N ALA A 16 7.18 -3.79 -5.79
CA ALA A 16 5.80 -3.32 -5.90
C ALA A 16 5.27 -3.46 -7.34
N GLU A 17 4.08 -4.03 -7.46
CA GLU A 17 3.34 -4.14 -8.71
C GLU A 17 2.42 -2.92 -8.88
N GLU A 18 2.52 -2.21 -10.00
CA GLU A 18 1.56 -1.16 -10.34
C GLU A 18 0.23 -1.78 -10.77
N VAL A 19 -0.83 -1.49 -10.03
CA VAL A 19 -2.19 -2.00 -10.28
C VAL A 19 -3.19 -0.84 -10.39
N THR A 20 -4.38 -1.14 -10.91
CA THR A 20 -5.52 -0.22 -10.84
C THR A 20 -6.54 -0.81 -9.89
N LEU A 21 -6.91 -0.07 -8.85
CA LEU A 21 -7.99 -0.43 -7.96
C LEU A 21 -9.30 -0.04 -8.63
N GLU A 22 -10.16 -1.03 -8.85
CA GLU A 22 -11.43 -0.86 -9.56
C GLU A 22 -12.58 -1.47 -8.75
N ALA A 23 -13.57 -0.64 -8.42
CA ALA A 23 -14.83 -1.11 -7.84
C ALA A 23 -15.99 -0.26 -8.37
N PRO A 24 -17.16 -0.87 -8.64
CA PRO A 24 -18.35 -0.13 -9.03
C PRO A 24 -18.86 0.70 -7.85
N ALA A 25 -19.57 1.78 -8.17
CA ALA A 25 -20.34 2.51 -7.16
C ALA A 25 -21.38 1.57 -6.54
N PHE A 26 -21.56 1.65 -5.23
CA PHE A 26 -22.53 0.84 -4.52
C PHE A 26 -23.13 1.61 -3.34
N VAL A 27 -24.33 1.20 -2.91
CA VAL A 27 -24.94 1.71 -1.67
C VAL A 27 -24.67 0.69 -0.58
N GLY A 28 -23.97 1.11 0.48
CA GLY A 28 -23.68 0.29 1.64
C GLY A 28 -24.95 -0.10 2.40
N LYS A 29 -24.84 -1.09 3.31
CA LYS A 29 -25.97 -1.52 4.16
C LYS A 29 -26.45 -0.42 5.13
N ASP A 30 -25.59 0.55 5.38
CA ASP A 30 -25.82 1.78 6.12
C ASP A 30 -26.52 2.87 5.30
N GLY A 31 -26.81 2.61 4.01
CA GLY A 31 -27.43 3.56 3.10
C GLY A 31 -26.48 4.63 2.56
N LEU A 32 -25.18 4.55 2.88
CA LEU A 32 -24.17 5.46 2.35
C LEU A 32 -23.84 5.10 0.91
N GLN A 33 -23.83 6.10 0.03
CA GLN A 33 -23.42 5.94 -1.35
C GLN A 33 -21.90 5.97 -1.42
N HIS A 34 -21.31 4.90 -1.93
CA HIS A 34 -19.89 4.79 -2.26
C HIS A 34 -19.72 5.00 -3.75
N ASP A 35 -18.84 5.93 -4.11
CA ASP A 35 -18.51 6.21 -5.50
C ASP A 35 -17.73 5.06 -6.14
N ALA A 36 -17.73 5.02 -7.48
CA ALA A 36 -16.90 4.10 -8.21
C ALA A 36 -15.42 4.43 -7.97
N ILE A 37 -14.62 3.40 -7.72
CA ILE A 37 -13.18 3.52 -7.51
C ILE A 37 -12.50 3.17 -8.82
N ASN A 38 -11.66 4.08 -9.32
CA ASN A 38 -10.71 3.82 -10.40
C ASN A 38 -9.44 4.61 -10.10
N ARG A 39 -8.48 3.97 -9.43
CA ARG A 39 -7.29 4.63 -8.87
C ARG A 39 -6.04 3.79 -9.08
N LYS A 40 -4.93 4.43 -9.49
CA LYS A 40 -3.63 3.76 -9.56
C LYS A 40 -3.11 3.47 -8.15
N ALA A 41 -2.48 2.31 -7.99
CA ALA A 41 -1.92 1.87 -6.73
C ALA A 41 -0.68 1.02 -6.93
N LEU A 42 0.11 0.89 -5.88
CA LEU A 42 1.17 -0.10 -5.73
C LEU A 42 0.66 -1.23 -4.85
N LYS A 43 0.67 -2.45 -5.36
CA LYS A 43 0.43 -3.67 -4.62
C LYS A 43 1.75 -4.27 -4.20
N ILE A 44 1.87 -4.60 -2.91
CA ILE A 44 3.06 -5.23 -2.36
C ILE A 44 2.69 -6.53 -1.67
N ARG A 45 3.63 -7.48 -1.69
CA ARG A 45 3.63 -8.64 -0.79
C ARG A 45 4.77 -8.45 0.19
N ILE A 46 4.46 -8.43 1.48
CA ILE A 46 5.42 -8.14 2.53
C ILE A 46 5.20 -9.06 3.74
N ALA A 47 6.24 -9.35 4.51
CA ALA A 47 6.10 -10.08 5.76
C ALA A 47 5.19 -9.31 6.74
N GLU A 48 4.39 -10.02 7.52
CA GLU A 48 3.48 -9.40 8.51
C GLU A 48 4.23 -8.52 9.50
N GLN A 49 5.43 -8.94 9.93
CA GLN A 49 6.29 -8.17 10.82
C GLN A 49 6.72 -6.82 10.22
N ASP A 50 7.11 -6.82 8.94
CA ASP A 50 7.48 -5.58 8.25
C ASP A 50 6.26 -4.70 7.97
N PHE A 51 5.11 -5.31 7.69
CA PHE A 51 3.85 -4.57 7.56
C PHE A 51 3.52 -3.78 8.84
N GLN A 52 3.71 -4.39 10.02
CA GLN A 52 3.49 -3.70 11.30
C GLN A 52 4.41 -2.48 11.48
N ARG A 53 5.64 -2.52 10.92
CA ARG A 53 6.58 -1.40 10.98
C ARG A 53 6.15 -0.22 10.11
N ILE A 54 5.58 -0.49 8.93
CA ILE A 54 5.11 0.56 8.01
C ILE A 54 3.66 0.99 8.27
N TRP A 55 2.89 0.24 9.06
CA TRP A 55 1.50 0.56 9.33
C TRP A 55 1.27 1.99 9.88
N PRO A 56 2.09 2.53 10.79
CA PRO A 56 1.98 3.94 11.21
C PRO A 56 2.12 4.94 10.04
N LEU A 57 2.74 4.56 8.92
CA LEU A 57 2.81 5.40 7.73
C LEU A 57 1.45 5.55 7.01
N ALA A 58 0.42 4.78 7.36
CA ALA A 58 -0.93 4.98 6.83
C ALA A 58 -1.56 6.34 7.20
N GLU A 59 -1.00 7.05 8.17
CA GLU A 59 -1.52 8.35 8.63
C GLU A 59 -1.20 9.52 7.70
N ALA A 60 -0.33 9.32 6.70
CA ALA A 60 0.11 10.41 5.84
C ALA A 60 0.40 10.00 4.40
N ARG A 61 0.53 11.04 3.57
CA ARG A 61 0.98 10.94 2.19
C ARG A 61 2.48 11.21 2.10
N TYR A 62 3.20 10.37 1.38
CA TYR A 62 4.66 10.43 1.24
C TYR A 62 5.07 10.59 -0.21
N ARG A 63 5.97 11.54 -0.50
CA ARG A 63 6.59 11.68 -1.83
C ARG A 63 7.66 10.62 -2.03
N LEU A 64 7.73 10.09 -3.25
CA LEU A 64 8.70 9.09 -3.65
C LEU A 64 9.84 9.70 -4.47
N GLY A 65 11.03 9.09 -4.34
CA GLY A 65 12.20 9.32 -5.19
C GLY A 65 12.43 8.18 -6.19
N GLY A 66 13.61 8.18 -6.83
CA GLY A 66 14.06 7.09 -7.71
C GLY A 66 13.10 6.80 -8.87
N LYS A 67 12.78 5.52 -9.08
CA LYS A 67 11.88 5.06 -10.18
C LYS A 67 10.46 5.67 -10.12
N PHE A 68 10.06 6.19 -8.96
CA PHE A 68 8.75 6.81 -8.75
C PHE A 68 8.87 8.32 -8.50
N ALA A 69 9.96 8.95 -8.94
CA ALA A 69 10.13 10.40 -8.82
C ALA A 69 8.92 11.15 -9.42
N GLY A 70 8.43 12.17 -8.70
CA GLY A 70 7.23 12.91 -9.08
C GLY A 70 5.91 12.23 -8.69
N LYS A 71 5.95 11.10 -7.98
CA LYS A 71 4.77 10.44 -7.41
C LYS A 71 4.75 10.51 -5.89
N ALA A 72 3.59 10.22 -5.33
CA ALA A 72 3.39 10.07 -3.91
C ALA A 72 2.51 8.86 -3.61
N VAL A 73 2.76 8.25 -2.46
CA VAL A 73 2.02 7.09 -1.97
C VAL A 73 1.25 7.38 -0.70
N THR A 74 0.15 6.66 -0.52
CA THR A 74 -0.64 6.65 0.72
C THR A 74 -1.08 5.21 1.00
N LEU A 75 -0.67 4.65 2.13
CA LEU A 75 -1.07 3.30 2.54
C LEU A 75 -2.56 3.31 2.90
N ILE A 76 -3.34 2.41 2.31
CA ILE A 76 -4.82 2.45 2.44
C ILE A 76 -5.36 1.77 3.70
N ALA A 77 -4.48 1.17 4.53
CA ALA A 77 -4.86 0.30 5.63
C ALA A 77 -5.86 0.91 6.62
N ASN A 78 -5.86 2.25 6.77
CA ASN A 78 -6.75 2.97 7.69
C ASN A 78 -7.90 3.70 6.98
N ASN A 79 -8.03 3.57 5.65
CA ASN A 79 -9.04 4.30 4.88
C ASN A 79 -10.27 3.40 4.62
N PRO A 80 -11.45 3.71 5.18
CA PRO A 80 -12.65 2.88 5.01
C PRO A 80 -13.15 2.85 3.57
N HIS A 81 -12.83 3.86 2.75
CA HIS A 81 -13.22 3.90 1.34
C HIS A 81 -12.59 2.76 0.52
N TYR A 82 -11.47 2.20 0.97
CA TYR A 82 -10.74 1.14 0.26
C TYR A 82 -10.76 -0.19 1.01
N HIS A 83 -11.82 -0.45 1.78
CA HIS A 83 -11.93 -1.66 2.61
C HIS A 83 -11.72 -2.96 1.83
N SER A 84 -12.18 -3.04 0.58
CA SER A 84 -11.98 -4.20 -0.31
C SER A 84 -10.52 -4.55 -0.61
N TRP A 85 -9.58 -3.62 -0.35
CA TRP A 85 -8.15 -3.81 -0.56
C TRP A 85 -7.33 -3.69 0.73
N HIS A 86 -8.01 -3.69 1.89
CA HIS A 86 -7.35 -3.75 3.19
C HIS A 86 -6.39 -4.96 3.27
N PRO A 87 -5.34 -4.87 4.10
CA PRO A 87 -4.35 -5.93 4.20
C PRO A 87 -4.99 -7.29 4.45
N ALA A 88 -4.74 -8.23 3.55
CA ALA A 88 -5.21 -9.60 3.66
C ALA A 88 -4.01 -10.55 3.76
N ASP A 89 -4.17 -11.64 4.50
CA ASP A 89 -3.15 -12.69 4.59
C ASP A 89 -2.84 -13.24 3.19
N GLY A 90 -1.57 -13.18 2.81
CA GLY A 90 -1.03 -13.63 1.52
C GLY A 90 -0.53 -15.08 1.55
N GLY A 91 -0.85 -15.83 2.60
CA GLY A 91 -0.38 -17.17 2.88
C GLY A 91 0.93 -17.20 3.65
N THR A 92 1.16 -18.33 4.30
CA THR A 92 2.39 -18.66 5.02
C THR A 92 3.40 -19.28 4.06
N ALA A 93 4.65 -18.80 4.03
CA ALA A 93 5.73 -19.51 3.33
C ALA A 93 6.44 -20.46 4.31
N ASP A 94 6.51 -21.75 3.96
CA ASP A 94 7.30 -22.74 4.70
C ASP A 94 8.72 -22.76 4.11
N ALA A 95 9.72 -22.38 4.90
CA ALA A 95 11.11 -22.48 4.49
C ALA A 95 11.57 -23.94 4.63
N ALA A 96 11.68 -24.71 3.55
CA ALA A 96 12.02 -26.13 3.60
C ALA A 96 13.41 -26.42 4.24
N SER A 97 13.45 -27.38 5.17
CA SER A 97 14.60 -28.00 5.87
C SER A 97 14.18 -29.06 6.92
N ASP A 98 14.69 -30.26 6.75
CA ASP A 98 14.53 -31.44 7.60
C ASP A 98 14.73 -31.14 9.12
N GLY A 99 13.74 -31.49 9.97
CA GLY A 99 13.93 -31.64 11.43
C GLY A 99 14.02 -30.37 12.31
N GLY A 100 12.87 -29.76 12.66
CA GLY A 100 12.76 -28.76 13.73
C GLY A 100 11.52 -27.87 13.60
N VAL A 101 10.88 -27.49 14.72
CA VAL A 101 9.73 -26.57 14.73
C VAL A 101 10.13 -25.26 14.04
N ARG A 102 9.62 -25.03 12.82
CA ARG A 102 9.96 -23.84 12.04
C ARG A 102 9.17 -22.62 12.47
N PRO A 103 9.76 -21.42 12.44
CA PRO A 103 8.99 -20.18 12.39
C PRO A 103 8.32 -20.08 11.02
N THR A 104 7.00 -20.19 11.00
CA THR A 104 6.16 -19.89 9.84
C THR A 104 6.16 -18.38 9.59
N THR A 105 6.64 -17.94 8.43
CA THR A 105 6.60 -16.51 8.09
C THR A 105 5.28 -16.20 7.39
N LYS A 106 4.45 -15.39 8.03
CA LYS A 106 3.21 -14.88 7.44
C LYS A 106 3.49 -13.68 6.56
N TYR A 107 2.77 -13.61 5.45
CA TYR A 107 2.83 -12.49 4.52
C TYR A 107 1.46 -11.84 4.42
N VAL A 108 1.44 -10.56 4.08
CA VAL A 108 0.23 -9.82 3.78
C VAL A 108 0.36 -9.13 2.43
N ILE A 109 -0.78 -8.93 1.77
CA ILE A 109 -0.89 -8.10 0.59
C ILE A 109 -1.39 -6.73 1.03
N ALA A 110 -0.58 -5.70 0.81
CA ALA A 110 -0.95 -4.32 1.11
C ALA A 110 -0.95 -3.47 -0.15
N HIS A 111 -1.72 -2.39 -0.14
CA HIS A 111 -1.83 -1.47 -1.26
C HIS A 111 -1.52 -0.03 -0.83
N PHE A 112 -0.84 0.69 -1.71
CA PHE A 112 -0.64 2.13 -1.60
C PHE A 112 -1.32 2.81 -2.77
N LEU A 113 -2.14 3.83 -2.54
CA LEU A 113 -2.56 4.70 -3.64
C LEU A 113 -1.34 5.36 -4.24
N LEU A 114 -1.29 5.46 -5.56
CA LEU A 114 -0.22 6.06 -6.32
C LEU A 114 -0.74 7.31 -7.01
N ASP A 115 -0.33 8.48 -6.52
CA ASP A 115 -0.77 9.77 -7.01
C ASP A 115 0.37 10.53 -7.67
N ASP A 116 0.11 11.09 -8.85
CA ASP A 116 1.03 12.06 -9.45
C ASP A 116 1.09 13.34 -8.59
N VAL A 117 2.31 13.81 -8.40
CA VAL A 117 2.59 15.06 -7.71
C VAL A 117 2.91 16.07 -8.80
N ARG A 118 1.90 16.86 -9.18
CA ARG A 118 2.16 18.10 -9.89
C ARG A 118 2.90 19.01 -8.91
N ASP A 119 4.21 19.16 -9.07
CA ASP A 119 4.85 20.37 -8.55
C ASP A 119 4.18 21.50 -9.33
N ALA A 120 3.47 22.39 -8.61
CA ALA A 120 2.90 23.57 -9.22
C ALA A 120 4.06 24.23 -9.96
N ALA A 121 3.99 24.25 -11.30
CA ALA A 121 4.89 25.05 -12.09
C ALA A 121 4.82 26.44 -11.46
N VAL A 122 5.94 26.90 -10.91
CA VAL A 122 6.09 28.30 -10.53
C VAL A 122 5.75 29.05 -11.82
N ALA A 123 4.60 29.70 -11.81
CA ALA A 123 4.22 30.62 -12.86
C ALA A 123 5.35 31.66 -12.92
N ALA A 124 6.14 31.58 -13.99
CA ALA A 124 7.13 32.57 -14.34
C ALA A 124 6.45 33.82 -14.88
#